data_AF-A0A5K7ZKY4-F1
#
_entry.id   AF-A0A5K7ZKY4-F1
#
_cell.length_a   1.000
_cell.length_b   1.000
_cell.length_c   1.000
_cell.angle_alpha   90.00
_cell.angle_beta   90.00
_cell.angle_gamma   90.00
#
_symmetry.space_group_name_H-M   'P 1'
#
loop_
_entity.id
_entity.type
_entity.pdbx_description
1 polymer ?
#
loop_
_entity_poly.entity_id
_entity_poly.type
_entity_poly.pdbx_seq_one_letter_code
_entity_poly.pdbx_strand_id
1 'polypeptide(L)'
;MPNTKKIPLREEIPAESQWDLTPLFADDAAWEARFADVSDQLDGYAIFRGRLLESPEGLAKALDFHMQISRALDNLYTYAHLKSDEDKSNSHYVGMQDRAMGLFTRVSEASSFMDPEIQALDEARKADFLSSPALQTFGFFLEKILRAKPHTHGEDIEKILAMSMEVARASSQIFSQLDNADLTFGVIEDEKGERLELSHGNFISFLMKPQRKIRRKAFEQYYQTYQAHRHSIAAALAHSVKKDVFYARVRNHASCRSAALFFDNVPESVYDNLVETVKTHTAPLFGYLGLRRQALGVEQLHFYDTYVPLVSAVDFRLNYDQAVEITMAALAPLGEEYTAVLGKGLSGGWVDRYENKGKRSGAYSSGSYDSPPYILLNFENDNINSLYTLVHEAGHSMHSYFSKKYQPYVDHQYTIFAAEVASTFNEVLLSRYLLDKYKTDEKMVAYILNREIDNIRGTFFRQTMFAEFEALIHSDAEAQKPLTIDSLSATYHHLLETYFGNALVIDPQLDLECLRIPHFYSAFYVYKYATGLAAAIALARRVLDGGTAERDAYLNFLKSGGSMFPLDALKKAGADMASPEPILETVAHFKALVDRFGVQLSPMLHKKDGIWQ
;
A
#
# COMPACT_ATOMS: atom_id res chain seq x y z
N MET A 1 23.17 -20.33 -30.34
CA MET A 1 22.31 -20.03 -29.18
C MET A 1 21.54 -18.76 -29.52
N PRO A 2 20.20 -18.76 -29.52
CA PRO A 2 19.45 -17.55 -29.80
C PRO A 2 19.82 -16.50 -28.74
N ASN A 3 20.05 -15.25 -29.17
CA ASN A 3 20.39 -14.09 -28.35
C ASN A 3 19.56 -14.05 -27.06
N THR A 4 20.13 -14.52 -25.94
CA THR A 4 19.52 -14.31 -24.64
C THR A 4 19.68 -12.83 -24.32
N LYS A 5 18.56 -12.09 -24.32
CA LYS A 5 18.54 -10.69 -23.92
C LYS A 5 19.01 -10.64 -22.46
N LYS A 6 20.23 -10.14 -22.24
CA LYS A 6 20.78 -9.98 -20.89
C LYS A 6 20.12 -8.76 -20.26
N ILE A 7 19.74 -8.87 -18.98
CA ILE A 7 19.33 -7.71 -18.19
C ILE A 7 20.57 -6.80 -18.04
N PRO A 8 20.47 -5.49 -18.35
CA PRO A 8 21.59 -4.57 -18.29
C PRO A 8 22.12 -4.41 -16.86
N LEU A 9 23.40 -4.09 -16.72
CA LEU A 9 24.01 -3.64 -15.46
C LEU A 9 23.61 -2.19 -15.17
N ARG A 10 23.74 -1.76 -13.91
CA ARG A 10 23.41 -0.38 -13.49
C ARG A 10 24.17 0.67 -14.31
N GLU A 11 25.47 0.46 -14.53
CA GLU A 11 26.33 1.34 -15.32
C GLU A 11 26.01 1.39 -16.83
N GLU A 12 25.20 0.45 -17.32
CA GLU A 12 24.75 0.41 -18.71
C GLU A 12 23.42 1.16 -18.92
N ILE A 13 22.74 1.56 -17.83
CA ILE A 13 21.50 2.36 -17.91
C ILE A 13 21.86 3.80 -18.28
N PRO A 14 21.25 4.40 -19.33
CA PRO A 14 21.51 5.79 -19.70
C PRO A 14 21.22 6.75 -18.55
N ALA A 15 22.08 7.75 -18.35
CA ALA A 15 21.98 8.69 -17.22
C ALA A 15 20.64 9.44 -17.20
N GLU A 16 20.08 9.78 -18.37
CA GLU A 16 18.77 10.41 -18.53
C GLU A 16 17.58 9.52 -18.09
N SER A 17 17.83 8.21 -17.93
CA SER A 17 16.85 7.24 -17.43
C SER A 17 17.04 6.90 -15.95
N GLN A 18 18.03 7.52 -15.30
CA GLN A 18 18.27 7.42 -13.87
C GLN A 18 17.71 8.66 -13.16
N TRP A 19 17.35 8.51 -11.89
CA TRP A 19 17.05 9.69 -11.06
C TRP A 19 18.32 10.51 -10.78
N ASP A 20 18.14 11.77 -10.36
CA ASP A 20 19.20 12.66 -9.93
C ASP A 20 19.13 12.85 -8.40
N LEU A 21 20.04 12.19 -7.67
CA LEU A 21 20.12 12.26 -6.22
C LEU A 21 20.97 13.45 -5.71
N THR A 22 21.56 14.26 -6.59
CA THR A 22 22.39 15.41 -6.19
C THR A 22 21.66 16.49 -5.36
N PRO A 23 20.33 16.67 -5.46
CA PRO A 23 19.58 17.55 -4.56
C PRO A 23 19.59 17.10 -3.08
N LEU A 24 19.82 15.81 -2.80
CA LEU A 24 20.01 15.32 -1.42
C LEU A 24 21.45 15.54 -0.96
N PHE A 25 22.40 14.99 -1.70
CA PHE A 25 23.84 15.13 -1.46
C PHE A 25 24.58 15.17 -2.79
N ALA A 26 25.54 16.10 -2.92
CA ALA A 26 26.34 16.23 -4.13
C ALA A 26 27.15 14.95 -4.44
N ASP A 27 27.61 14.27 -3.40
CA ASP A 27 28.36 13.01 -3.46
C ASP A 27 28.33 12.28 -2.10
N ASP A 28 28.93 11.10 -2.06
CA ASP A 28 29.04 10.28 -0.84
C ASP A 28 29.87 10.96 0.25
N ALA A 29 30.82 11.84 -0.09
CA ALA A 29 31.63 12.55 0.91
C ALA A 29 30.79 13.58 1.67
N ALA A 30 29.88 14.28 0.98
CA ALA A 30 28.91 15.17 1.61
C ALA A 30 27.95 14.39 2.54
N TRP A 31 27.54 13.17 2.13
CA TRP A 31 26.75 12.29 2.98
C TRP A 31 27.53 11.88 4.24
N GLU A 32 28.79 11.45 4.11
CA GLU A 32 29.64 11.05 5.24
C GLU A 32 29.85 12.18 6.24
N ALA A 33 30.10 13.40 5.74
CA ALA A 33 30.24 14.59 6.58
C ALA A 33 28.95 14.88 7.38
N ARG A 34 27.79 14.78 6.73
CA ARG A 34 26.50 14.99 7.40
C ARG A 34 26.17 13.87 8.39
N PHE A 35 26.53 12.63 8.08
CA PHE A 35 26.37 11.49 8.99
C PHE A 35 27.15 11.70 10.29
N ALA A 36 28.41 12.13 10.18
CA ALA A 36 29.25 12.44 11.34
C ALA A 36 28.69 13.60 12.16
N ASP A 37 28.32 14.70 11.51
CA ASP A 37 27.74 15.88 12.17
C ASP A 37 26.45 15.55 12.94
N VAL A 38 25.52 14.81 12.34
CA VAL A 38 24.30 14.38 13.05
C VAL A 38 24.66 13.46 14.21
N SER A 39 25.58 12.52 14.00
CA SER A 39 26.02 11.57 15.04
C SER A 39 26.58 12.27 16.28
N ASP A 40 27.31 13.37 16.11
CA ASP A 40 27.94 14.14 17.19
C ASP A 40 26.93 15.02 17.96
N GLN A 41 25.77 15.32 17.37
CA GLN A 41 24.73 16.13 18.01
C GLN A 41 23.85 15.34 18.98
N LEU A 42 23.88 13.99 18.96
CA LEU A 42 22.97 13.14 19.75
C LEU A 42 23.05 13.42 21.26
N ASP A 43 24.21 13.77 21.78
CA ASP A 43 24.38 14.10 23.21
C ASP A 43 23.58 15.36 23.63
N GLY A 44 23.16 16.18 22.66
CA GLY A 44 22.28 17.34 22.86
C GLY A 44 20.93 16.98 23.48
N TYR A 45 20.42 15.76 23.26
CA TYR A 45 19.18 15.29 23.88
C TYR A 45 19.25 15.29 25.42
N ALA A 46 20.43 15.08 26.01
CA ALA A 46 20.62 15.05 27.46
C ALA A 46 20.27 16.38 28.15
N ILE A 47 20.36 17.51 27.43
CA ILE A 47 20.06 18.85 27.95
C ILE A 47 18.57 18.99 28.29
N PHE A 48 17.70 18.29 27.55
CA PHE A 48 16.24 18.40 27.66
C PHE A 48 15.60 17.39 28.61
N ARG A 49 16.30 16.29 28.92
CA ARG A 49 15.80 15.20 29.76
C ARG A 49 15.42 15.69 31.16
N GLY A 50 14.19 15.40 31.57
CA GLY A 50 13.58 15.82 32.83
C GLY A 50 13.12 17.27 32.87
N ARG A 51 13.23 18.01 31.75
CA ARG A 51 13.05 19.47 31.69
C ARG A 51 12.01 19.93 30.67
N LEU A 52 11.44 19.00 29.90
CA LEU A 52 10.46 19.32 28.85
C LEU A 52 9.27 20.12 29.38
N LEU A 53 8.82 19.79 30.60
CA LEU A 53 7.67 20.42 31.21
C LEU A 53 8.03 21.60 32.14
N GLU A 54 9.24 22.16 32.11
CA GLU A 54 9.58 23.37 32.87
C GLU A 54 8.84 24.61 32.33
N SER A 55 8.69 24.73 31.00
CA SER A 55 7.97 25.82 30.32
C SER A 55 7.58 25.44 28.88
N PRO A 56 6.55 26.05 28.28
CA PRO A 56 6.21 25.86 26.87
C PRO A 56 7.38 26.17 25.91
N GLU A 57 8.18 27.20 26.21
CA GLU A 57 9.34 27.58 25.41
C GLU A 57 10.48 26.55 25.51
N GLY A 58 10.63 25.92 26.68
CA GLY A 58 11.55 24.81 26.89
C GLY A 58 11.17 23.59 26.05
N LEU A 59 9.89 23.21 26.07
CA LEU A 59 9.36 22.13 25.24
C LEU A 59 9.54 22.44 23.74
N ALA A 60 9.20 23.66 23.31
CA ALA A 60 9.35 24.07 21.91
C ALA A 60 10.80 23.90 21.42
N LYS A 61 11.78 24.33 22.22
CA LYS A 61 13.21 24.15 21.88
C LYS A 61 13.63 22.69 21.76
N ALA A 62 13.12 21.82 22.62
CA ALA A 62 13.40 20.39 22.56
C ALA A 62 12.81 19.75 21.30
N LEU A 63 11.55 20.13 20.97
CA LEU A 63 10.88 19.67 19.76
C LEU A 63 11.58 20.19 18.49
N ASP A 64 11.98 21.46 18.45
CA ASP A 64 12.76 22.02 17.34
C ASP A 64 14.06 21.26 17.13
N PHE A 65 14.80 20.99 18.20
CA PHE A 65 16.03 20.19 18.15
C PHE A 65 15.76 18.79 17.60
N HIS A 66 14.71 18.13 18.10
CA HIS A 66 14.30 16.81 17.61
C HIS A 66 13.95 16.84 16.12
N MET A 67 13.16 17.83 15.66
CA MET A 67 12.78 17.97 14.25
C MET A 67 13.98 18.23 13.34
N GLN A 68 14.98 19.00 13.80
CA GLN A 68 16.21 19.25 13.04
C GLN A 68 17.01 17.96 12.83
N ILE A 69 17.18 17.15 13.88
CA ILE A 69 17.86 15.86 13.80
C ILE A 69 17.08 14.89 12.91
N SER A 70 15.76 14.77 13.10
CA SER A 70 14.92 13.86 12.32
C SER A 70 14.93 14.23 10.82
N ARG A 71 14.81 15.52 10.47
CA ARG A 71 14.89 15.98 9.06
C ARG A 71 16.24 15.67 8.42
N ALA A 72 17.33 15.83 9.17
CA ALA A 72 18.67 15.49 8.69
C ALA A 72 18.82 14.00 8.42
N LEU A 73 18.26 13.19 9.31
CA LEU A 73 18.32 11.75 9.27
C LEU A 73 17.48 11.16 8.14
N ASP A 74 16.29 11.74 7.89
CA ASP A 74 15.48 11.41 6.73
C ASP A 74 16.28 11.61 5.44
N ASN A 75 17.01 12.72 5.28
CA ASN A 75 17.84 12.95 4.10
C ASN A 75 18.95 11.88 3.97
N LEU A 76 19.66 11.59 5.07
CA LEU A 76 20.73 10.58 5.11
C LEU A 76 20.21 9.21 4.67
N TYR A 77 19.08 8.79 5.24
CA TYR A 77 18.47 7.51 4.90
C TYR A 77 17.89 7.50 3.50
N THR A 78 17.25 8.59 3.08
CA THR A 78 16.67 8.71 1.73
C THR A 78 17.75 8.53 0.67
N TYR A 79 18.87 9.24 0.77
CA TYR A 79 19.98 9.06 -0.16
C TYR A 79 20.52 7.61 -0.16
N ALA A 80 20.79 7.07 1.02
CA ALA A 80 21.41 5.76 1.15
C ALA A 80 20.52 4.60 0.66
N HIS A 81 19.21 4.62 0.97
CA HIS A 81 18.32 3.56 0.51
C HIS A 81 18.03 3.67 -0.99
N LEU A 82 17.91 4.89 -1.55
CA LEU A 82 17.74 5.06 -2.99
C LEU A 82 18.97 4.50 -3.72
N LYS A 83 20.19 4.86 -3.31
CA LYS A 83 21.43 4.29 -3.86
C LYS A 83 21.51 2.76 -3.74
N SER A 84 21.10 2.21 -2.59
CA SER A 84 21.02 0.77 -2.36
C SER A 84 19.99 0.08 -3.27
N ASP A 85 18.89 0.76 -3.58
CA ASP A 85 17.82 0.23 -4.45
C ASP A 85 18.19 0.25 -5.95
N GLU A 86 19.17 1.06 -6.37
CA GLU A 86 19.72 1.05 -7.74
C GLU A 86 20.41 -0.30 -8.06
N ASP A 87 21.10 -0.89 -7.08
CA ASP A 87 21.74 -2.20 -7.13
C ASP A 87 21.96 -2.78 -5.73
N LYS A 88 21.12 -3.76 -5.35
CA LYS A 88 21.17 -4.50 -4.08
C LYS A 88 22.39 -5.38 -3.90
N SER A 89 23.20 -5.60 -4.94
CA SER A 89 24.47 -6.31 -4.85
C SER A 89 25.65 -5.39 -4.52
N ASN A 90 25.46 -4.07 -4.54
CA ASN A 90 26.48 -3.10 -4.20
C ASN A 90 26.64 -2.97 -2.67
N SER A 91 27.66 -3.64 -2.12
CA SER A 91 27.91 -3.71 -0.68
C SER A 91 28.19 -2.35 -0.03
N HIS A 92 28.72 -1.38 -0.78
CA HIS A 92 28.98 -0.02 -0.27
C HIS A 92 27.67 0.68 0.10
N TYR A 93 26.71 0.74 -0.82
CA TYR A 93 25.43 1.42 -0.58
C TYR A 93 24.50 0.63 0.36
N VAL A 94 24.57 -0.71 0.34
CA VAL A 94 23.90 -1.54 1.37
C VAL A 94 24.46 -1.20 2.76
N GLY A 95 25.78 -1.04 2.90
CA GLY A 95 26.43 -0.63 4.15
C GLY A 95 26.06 0.80 4.58
N MET A 96 25.94 1.75 3.64
CA MET A 96 25.48 3.11 3.95
C MET A 96 24.03 3.11 4.47
N GLN A 97 23.15 2.31 3.85
CA GLN A 97 21.76 2.19 4.30
C GLN A 97 21.68 1.60 5.72
N ASP A 98 22.47 0.57 6.02
CA ASP A 98 22.56 -0.04 7.34
C ASP A 98 23.05 0.96 8.40
N ARG A 99 24.09 1.74 8.08
CA ARG A 99 24.59 2.81 8.96
C ARG A 99 23.53 3.89 9.24
N ALA A 100 22.79 4.33 8.22
CA ALA A 100 21.70 5.28 8.40
C ALA A 100 20.60 4.71 9.33
N MET A 101 20.25 3.44 9.18
CA MET A 101 19.30 2.74 10.06
C MET A 101 19.82 2.60 11.50
N GLY A 102 21.12 2.33 11.67
CA GLY A 102 21.78 2.34 12.97
C GLY A 102 21.71 3.71 13.64
N LEU A 103 21.85 4.79 12.88
CA LEU A 103 21.70 6.15 13.40
C LEU A 103 20.25 6.47 13.79
N PHE A 104 19.24 6.02 13.03
CA PHE A 104 17.83 6.04 13.46
C PHE A 104 17.63 5.39 14.83
N THR A 105 18.18 4.20 15.01
CA THR A 105 18.06 3.48 16.29
C THR A 105 18.65 4.30 17.45
N ARG A 106 19.84 4.89 17.26
CA ARG A 106 20.50 5.74 18.26
C ARG A 106 19.71 7.03 18.56
N VAL A 107 19.13 7.67 17.55
CA VAL A 107 18.28 8.85 17.74
C VAL A 107 17.01 8.48 18.51
N SER A 108 16.33 7.41 18.13
CA SER A 108 15.15 6.91 18.86
C SER A 108 15.45 6.57 20.31
N GLU A 109 16.61 5.98 20.60
CA GLU A 109 17.07 5.74 21.97
C GLU A 109 17.30 7.06 22.74
N ALA A 110 18.01 8.01 22.13
CA ALA A 110 18.34 9.28 22.76
C ALA A 110 17.08 10.12 23.05
N SER A 111 16.08 10.11 22.16
CA SER A 111 14.83 10.85 22.29
C SER A 111 13.70 10.09 23.03
N SER A 112 13.93 8.83 23.43
CA SER A 112 12.90 7.95 24.02
C SER A 112 12.21 8.49 25.28
N PHE A 113 12.83 9.44 25.98
CA PHE A 113 12.25 10.09 27.16
C PHE A 113 11.17 11.12 26.81
N MET A 114 11.15 11.64 25.57
CA MET A 114 10.35 12.81 25.22
C MET A 114 8.85 12.53 25.31
N ASP A 115 8.38 11.44 24.70
CA ASP A 115 6.95 11.09 24.71
C ASP A 115 6.43 10.83 26.12
N PRO A 116 7.06 9.98 26.98
CA PRO A 116 6.64 9.81 28.37
C PRO A 116 6.64 11.10 29.18
N GLU A 117 7.66 11.96 29.02
CA GLU A 117 7.72 13.24 29.73
C GLU A 117 6.60 14.19 29.26
N ILE A 118 6.30 14.24 27.95
CA ILE A 118 5.18 15.03 27.43
C ILE A 118 3.85 14.48 27.97
N GLN A 119 3.67 13.16 27.98
CA GLN A 119 2.48 12.52 28.52
C GLN A 119 2.31 12.73 30.04
N ALA A 120 3.39 13.00 30.78
CA ALA A 120 3.33 13.35 32.20
C ALA A 120 2.68 14.72 32.46
N LEU A 121 2.39 15.52 31.42
CA LEU A 121 1.67 16.78 31.54
C LEU A 121 0.30 16.57 32.21
N ASP A 122 0.09 17.26 33.33
CA ASP A 122 -1.16 17.21 34.06
C ASP A 122 -2.27 18.02 33.37
N GLU A 123 -3.53 17.70 33.64
CA GLU A 123 -4.67 18.38 33.02
C GLU A 123 -4.76 19.87 33.37
N ALA A 124 -4.18 20.28 34.52
CA ALA A 124 -4.20 21.68 34.94
C ALA A 124 -3.29 22.56 34.07
N ARG A 125 -2.15 22.03 33.63
CA ARG A 125 -1.14 22.74 32.82
C ARG A 125 -1.31 22.49 31.31
N LYS A 126 -2.02 21.43 30.93
CA LYS A 126 -2.22 21.04 29.53
C LYS A 126 -2.81 22.16 28.67
N ALA A 127 -3.83 22.85 29.16
CA ALA A 127 -4.44 23.97 28.44
C ALA A 127 -3.44 25.11 28.22
N ASP A 128 -2.63 25.44 29.22
CA ASP A 128 -1.62 26.51 29.15
C ASP A 128 -0.50 26.17 28.15
N PHE A 129 -0.03 24.93 28.13
CA PHE A 129 0.97 24.48 27.15
C PHE A 129 0.41 24.50 25.74
N LEU A 130 -0.75 23.86 25.52
CA LEU A 130 -1.33 23.72 24.17
C LEU A 130 -1.83 25.06 23.58
N SER A 131 -2.11 26.06 24.42
CA SER A 131 -2.49 27.40 23.96
C SER A 131 -1.29 28.36 23.82
N SER A 132 -0.08 27.95 24.22
CA SER A 132 1.10 28.79 24.11
C SER A 132 1.46 29.07 22.65
N PRO A 133 1.71 30.33 22.26
CA PRO A 133 2.20 30.67 20.93
C PRO A 133 3.49 29.95 20.54
N ALA A 134 4.35 29.60 21.51
CA ALA A 134 5.60 28.89 21.26
C ALA A 134 5.39 27.45 20.73
N LEU A 135 4.24 26.83 21.00
CA LEU A 135 3.94 25.45 20.63
C LEU A 135 2.94 25.34 19.47
N GLN A 136 2.55 26.46 18.85
CA GLN A 136 1.54 26.48 17.79
C GLN A 136 1.88 25.54 16.61
N THR A 137 3.16 25.46 16.22
CA THR A 137 3.63 24.58 15.12
C THR A 137 3.58 23.11 15.50
N PHE A 138 3.55 22.77 16.79
CA PHE A 138 3.58 21.40 17.30
C PHE A 138 2.21 20.94 17.81
N GLY A 139 1.15 21.73 17.65
CA GLY A 139 -0.16 21.47 18.26
C GLY A 139 -0.70 20.06 17.96
N PHE A 140 -0.76 19.69 16.69
CA PHE A 140 -1.27 18.36 16.29
C PHE A 140 -0.31 17.22 16.65
N PHE A 141 1.00 17.46 16.59
CA PHE A 141 2.02 16.52 17.06
C PHE A 141 1.85 16.19 18.55
N LEU A 142 1.69 17.22 19.38
CA LEU A 142 1.44 17.07 20.82
C LEU A 142 0.07 16.43 21.10
N GLU A 143 -0.96 16.77 20.33
CA GLU A 143 -2.26 16.12 20.44
C GLU A 143 -2.14 14.59 20.28
N LYS A 144 -1.41 14.11 19.28
CA LYS A 144 -1.18 12.68 19.04
C LYS A 144 -0.45 12.01 20.21
N ILE A 145 0.63 12.62 20.72
CA ILE A 145 1.39 12.10 21.87
C ILE A 145 0.50 12.01 23.12
N LEU A 146 -0.22 13.08 23.43
CA LEU A 146 -1.08 13.15 24.61
C LEU A 146 -2.29 12.22 24.50
N ARG A 147 -2.81 12.00 23.29
CA ARG A 147 -3.90 11.05 23.05
C ARG A 147 -3.50 9.63 23.44
N ALA A 148 -2.23 9.24 23.24
CA ALA A 148 -1.72 7.91 23.59
C ALA A 148 -1.51 7.67 25.11
N LYS A 149 -1.63 8.70 25.95
CA LYS A 149 -1.42 8.61 27.41
C LYS A 149 -2.23 7.50 28.11
N PRO A 150 -3.54 7.27 27.82
CA PRO A 150 -4.30 6.19 28.46
C PRO A 150 -3.81 4.77 28.10
N HIS A 151 -2.99 4.67 27.06
CA HIS A 151 -2.46 3.42 26.50
C HIS A 151 -0.94 3.26 26.74
N THR A 152 -0.37 4.16 27.55
CA THR A 152 1.04 4.16 27.93
C THR A 152 1.16 3.99 29.43
N HIS A 153 2.05 3.10 29.85
CA HIS A 153 2.28 2.77 31.27
C HIS A 153 3.48 3.49 31.86
N GLY A 154 3.75 3.22 33.13
CA GLY A 154 5.01 3.60 33.77
C GLY A 154 6.23 2.90 33.14
N GLU A 155 7.40 3.46 33.41
CA GLU A 155 8.69 3.08 32.83
C GLU A 155 8.95 1.56 32.85
N ASP A 156 8.72 0.89 33.99
CA ASP A 156 8.99 -0.55 34.13
C ASP A 156 8.15 -1.40 33.16
N ILE A 157 6.87 -1.06 32.99
CA ILE A 157 5.97 -1.81 32.09
C ILE A 157 6.33 -1.52 30.64
N GLU A 158 6.54 -0.26 30.28
CA GLU A 158 6.93 0.10 28.90
C GLU A 158 8.28 -0.52 28.51
N LYS A 159 9.23 -0.60 29.45
CA LYS A 159 10.50 -1.30 29.24
C LYS A 159 10.30 -2.79 28.96
N ILE A 160 9.44 -3.47 29.73
CA ILE A 160 9.10 -4.89 29.49
C ILE A 160 8.44 -5.06 28.13
N LEU A 161 7.50 -4.18 27.77
CA LEU A 161 6.83 -4.22 26.47
C LEU A 161 7.83 -4.04 25.32
N ALA A 162 8.74 -3.06 25.44
CA ALA A 162 9.80 -2.83 24.47
C ALA A 162 10.72 -4.05 24.32
N MET A 163 11.18 -4.64 25.43
CA MET A 163 12.00 -5.87 25.42
C MET A 163 11.27 -7.07 24.80
N SER A 164 9.94 -7.15 24.97
CA SER A 164 9.15 -8.25 24.44
C SER A 164 8.94 -8.20 22.92
N MET A 165 9.26 -7.07 22.26
CA MET A 165 9.07 -6.88 20.82
C MET A 165 9.88 -7.86 19.96
N GLU A 166 11.08 -8.26 20.39
CA GLU A 166 11.90 -9.23 19.66
C GLU A 166 11.19 -10.60 19.60
N VAL A 167 10.71 -11.08 20.75
CA VAL A 167 9.95 -12.33 20.85
C VAL A 167 8.62 -12.22 20.10
N ALA A 168 7.95 -11.06 20.19
CA ALA A 168 6.68 -10.80 19.52
C ALA A 168 6.79 -10.85 17.99
N ARG A 169 7.93 -10.50 17.39
CA ARG A 169 8.13 -10.54 15.94
C ARG A 169 8.33 -11.95 15.38
N ALA A 170 8.62 -12.93 16.23
CA ALA A 170 8.99 -14.29 15.82
C ALA A 170 7.96 -14.94 14.87
N SER A 171 6.66 -14.83 15.14
CA SER A 171 5.61 -15.42 14.29
C SER A 171 5.67 -14.93 12.84
N SER A 172 5.81 -13.61 12.65
CA SER A 172 5.91 -13.00 11.31
C SER A 172 7.22 -13.37 10.61
N GLN A 173 8.34 -13.41 11.36
CA GLN A 173 9.64 -13.78 10.82
C GLN A 173 9.66 -15.26 10.39
N ILE A 174 9.13 -16.17 11.22
CA ILE A 174 9.02 -17.60 10.93
C ILE A 174 8.18 -17.81 9.68
N PHE A 175 7.02 -17.16 9.60
CA PHE A 175 6.19 -17.21 8.39
C PHE A 175 6.96 -16.72 7.17
N SER A 176 7.60 -15.55 7.25
CA SER A 176 8.33 -14.97 6.12
C SER A 176 9.50 -15.85 5.65
N GLN A 177 10.27 -16.44 6.57
CA GLN A 177 11.38 -17.34 6.22
C GLN A 177 10.86 -18.62 5.58
N LEU A 178 9.85 -19.25 6.20
CA LEU A 178 9.25 -20.46 5.65
C LEU A 178 8.67 -20.18 4.25
N ASP A 179 7.78 -19.19 4.14
CA ASP A 179 7.01 -18.90 2.93
C ASP A 179 7.86 -18.42 1.77
N ASN A 180 8.82 -17.53 2.00
CA ASN A 180 9.61 -16.91 0.92
C ASN A 180 10.92 -17.62 0.60
N ALA A 181 11.51 -18.36 1.55
CA ALA A 181 12.83 -18.98 1.36
C ALA A 181 12.80 -20.52 1.33
N ASP A 182 12.04 -21.16 2.22
CA ASP A 182 12.08 -22.61 2.37
C ASP A 182 11.06 -23.35 1.48
N LEU A 183 9.88 -22.77 1.27
CA LEU A 183 8.84 -23.40 0.46
C LEU A 183 9.27 -23.51 -1.01
N THR A 184 9.09 -24.71 -1.56
CA THR A 184 9.21 -24.96 -3.00
C THR A 184 7.87 -25.46 -3.54
N PHE A 185 7.51 -25.02 -4.74
CA PHE A 185 6.21 -25.33 -5.35
C PHE A 185 6.35 -26.27 -6.55
N GLY A 186 7.55 -26.83 -6.77
CA GLY A 186 7.85 -27.75 -7.85
C GLY A 186 7.88 -27.08 -9.23
N VAL A 187 7.65 -27.88 -10.27
CA VAL A 187 7.79 -27.46 -11.68
C VAL A 187 6.48 -27.65 -12.42
N ILE A 188 6.14 -26.70 -13.28
CA ILE A 188 5.01 -26.75 -14.21
C ILE A 188 5.56 -26.82 -15.63
N GLU A 189 4.93 -27.65 -16.47
CA GLU A 189 5.23 -27.68 -17.91
C GLU A 189 4.31 -26.68 -18.61
N ASP A 190 4.89 -25.80 -19.40
CA ASP A 190 4.16 -24.80 -20.16
C ASP A 190 3.52 -25.38 -21.44
N GLU A 191 2.93 -24.52 -22.26
CA GLU A 191 2.30 -24.91 -23.52
C GLU A 191 3.27 -25.50 -24.57
N LYS A 192 4.58 -25.25 -24.44
CA LYS A 192 5.65 -25.75 -25.31
C LYS A 192 6.35 -26.98 -24.73
N GLY A 193 5.96 -27.43 -23.53
CA GLY A 193 6.62 -28.51 -22.81
C GLY A 193 7.90 -28.08 -22.09
N GLU A 194 8.16 -26.77 -21.99
CA GLU A 194 9.27 -26.24 -21.20
C GLU A 194 8.94 -26.34 -19.72
N ARG A 195 9.94 -26.75 -18.94
CA ARG A 195 9.83 -26.97 -17.50
C ARG A 195 10.18 -25.67 -16.77
N LEU A 196 9.17 -25.05 -16.18
CA LEU A 196 9.29 -23.80 -15.44
C LEU A 196 9.06 -24.05 -13.95
N GLU A 197 9.96 -23.56 -13.11
CA GLU A 197 9.79 -23.61 -11.67
C GLU A 197 8.62 -22.72 -11.24
N LEU A 198 7.76 -23.25 -10.37
CA LEU A 198 6.64 -22.52 -9.79
C LEU A 198 7.13 -21.75 -8.56
N SER A 199 6.80 -20.47 -8.49
CA SER A 199 7.17 -19.57 -7.40
C SER A 199 6.03 -18.59 -7.11
N HIS A 200 6.12 -17.86 -5.99
CA HIS A 200 5.20 -16.76 -5.69
C HIS A 200 5.12 -15.74 -6.83
N GLY A 201 6.28 -15.36 -7.40
CA GLY A 201 6.39 -14.32 -8.41
C GLY A 201 5.72 -14.67 -9.74
N ASN A 202 5.63 -15.96 -10.10
CA ASN A 202 5.03 -16.39 -11.36
C ASN A 202 3.71 -17.16 -11.21
N PHE A 203 3.23 -17.39 -9.98
CA PHE A 203 1.98 -18.10 -9.72
C PHE A 203 0.80 -17.47 -10.48
N ILE A 204 0.61 -16.15 -10.35
CA ILE A 204 -0.45 -15.43 -11.08
C ILE A 204 -0.22 -15.48 -12.60
N SER A 205 1.03 -15.42 -13.07
CA SER A 205 1.36 -15.57 -14.49
C SER A 205 0.88 -16.92 -15.05
N PHE A 206 0.98 -18.01 -14.27
CA PHE A 206 0.39 -19.29 -14.66
C PHE A 206 -1.14 -19.27 -14.65
N LEU A 207 -1.78 -18.60 -13.69
CA LEU A 207 -3.24 -18.42 -13.67
C LEU A 207 -3.75 -17.49 -14.78
N MET A 208 -2.87 -16.73 -15.43
CA MET A 208 -3.18 -15.93 -16.61
C MET A 208 -3.07 -16.71 -17.92
N LYS A 209 -2.55 -17.95 -17.90
CA LYS A 209 -2.36 -18.75 -19.12
C LYS A 209 -3.69 -19.12 -19.78
N PRO A 210 -3.79 -19.09 -21.12
CA PRO A 210 -5.00 -19.49 -21.85
C PRO A 210 -5.43 -20.93 -21.55
N GLN A 211 -4.47 -21.84 -21.44
CA GLN A 211 -4.72 -23.26 -21.24
C GLN A 211 -5.17 -23.53 -19.80
N ARG A 212 -6.46 -23.85 -19.64
CA ARG A 212 -7.07 -24.16 -18.34
C ARG A 212 -6.34 -25.25 -17.56
N LYS A 213 -5.81 -26.26 -18.25
CA LYS A 213 -5.01 -27.34 -17.64
C LYS A 213 -3.77 -26.82 -16.89
N ILE A 214 -3.11 -25.78 -17.42
CA ILE A 214 -1.92 -25.18 -16.81
C ILE A 214 -2.34 -24.41 -15.56
N ARG A 215 -3.40 -23.59 -15.66
CA ARG A 215 -3.95 -22.84 -14.52
C ARG A 215 -4.32 -23.75 -13.36
N ARG A 216 -5.09 -24.81 -13.65
CA ARG A 216 -5.51 -25.80 -12.67
C ARG A 216 -4.32 -26.50 -12.03
N LYS A 217 -3.37 -26.99 -12.83
CA LYS A 217 -2.18 -27.69 -12.31
C LYS A 217 -1.35 -26.77 -11.41
N ALA A 218 -1.12 -25.52 -11.83
CA ALA A 218 -0.40 -24.54 -11.03
C ALA A 218 -1.12 -24.27 -9.69
N PHE A 219 -2.43 -24.07 -9.72
CA PHE A 219 -3.25 -23.89 -8.51
C PHE A 219 -3.18 -25.09 -7.56
N GLU A 220 -3.47 -26.30 -8.04
CA GLU A 220 -3.46 -27.51 -7.22
C GLU A 220 -2.07 -27.78 -6.62
N GLN A 221 -1.01 -27.64 -7.43
CA GLN A 221 0.37 -27.89 -7.00
C GLN A 221 0.85 -26.84 -6.00
N TYR A 222 0.52 -25.57 -6.21
CA TYR A 222 0.87 -24.48 -5.29
C TYR A 222 0.26 -24.71 -3.89
N TYR A 223 -1.02 -25.05 -3.83
CA TYR A 223 -1.71 -25.32 -2.57
C TYR A 223 -1.36 -26.66 -1.93
N GLN A 224 -0.79 -27.62 -2.69
CA GLN A 224 -0.26 -28.84 -2.11
C GLN A 224 0.88 -28.55 -1.12
N THR A 225 1.74 -27.57 -1.42
CA THR A 225 2.79 -27.12 -0.51
C THR A 225 2.19 -26.52 0.76
N TYR A 226 1.23 -25.59 0.66
CA TYR A 226 0.54 -25.07 1.84
C TYR A 226 -0.17 -26.15 2.65
N GLN A 227 -0.78 -27.13 2.00
CA GLN A 227 -1.39 -28.27 2.66
C GLN A 227 -0.37 -29.09 3.46
N ALA A 228 0.83 -29.31 2.92
CA ALA A 228 1.90 -30.05 3.61
C ALA A 228 2.42 -29.31 4.86
N HIS A 229 2.40 -27.98 4.86
CA HIS A 229 2.91 -27.13 5.94
C HIS A 229 1.83 -26.46 6.80
N ARG A 230 0.55 -26.80 6.57
CA ARG A 230 -0.61 -26.08 7.12
C ARG A 230 -0.59 -25.88 8.64
N HIS A 231 -0.09 -26.86 9.39
CA HIS A 231 -0.04 -26.80 10.85
C HIS A 231 0.94 -25.75 11.37
N SER A 232 2.14 -25.68 10.77
CA SER A 232 3.16 -24.70 11.15
C SER A 232 2.73 -23.29 10.79
N ILE A 233 2.15 -23.11 9.60
CA ILE A 233 1.70 -21.80 9.14
C ILE A 233 0.48 -21.33 9.94
N ALA A 234 -0.48 -22.21 10.21
CA ALA A 234 -1.63 -21.90 11.08
C ALA A 234 -1.18 -21.53 12.51
N ALA A 235 -0.18 -22.23 13.06
CA ALA A 235 0.37 -21.89 14.37
C ALA A 235 1.06 -20.51 14.35
N ALA A 236 1.84 -20.20 13.31
CA ALA A 236 2.45 -18.88 13.15
C ALA A 236 1.39 -17.78 13.11
N LEU A 237 0.34 -17.93 12.29
CA LEU A 237 -0.77 -16.98 12.20
C LEU A 237 -1.51 -16.84 13.55
N ALA A 238 -1.88 -17.96 14.19
CA ALA A 238 -2.56 -17.94 15.48
C ALA A 238 -1.75 -17.22 16.58
N HIS A 239 -0.43 -17.37 16.58
CA HIS A 239 0.44 -16.68 17.54
C HIS A 239 0.68 -15.21 17.18
N SER A 240 0.61 -14.84 15.89
CA SER A 240 0.55 -13.43 15.49
C SER A 240 -0.71 -12.75 16.05
N VAL A 241 -1.88 -13.36 15.88
CA VAL A 241 -3.14 -12.84 16.43
C VAL A 241 -3.11 -12.76 17.97
N LYS A 242 -2.59 -13.80 18.64
CA LYS A 242 -2.47 -13.79 20.12
C LYS A 242 -1.50 -12.71 20.62
N LYS A 243 -0.44 -12.40 19.86
CA LYS A 243 0.42 -11.25 20.14
C LYS A 243 -0.38 -9.96 20.10
N ASP A 244 -1.23 -9.77 19.09
CA ASP A 244 -2.08 -8.57 19.00
C ASP A 244 -3.05 -8.46 20.19
N VAL A 245 -3.66 -9.58 20.61
CA VAL A 245 -4.50 -9.66 21.83
C VAL A 245 -3.72 -9.27 23.08
N PHE A 246 -2.48 -9.74 23.22
CA PHE A 246 -1.61 -9.38 24.35
C PHE A 246 -1.36 -7.86 24.40
N TYR A 247 -0.94 -7.26 23.28
CA TYR A 247 -0.62 -5.83 23.22
C TYR A 247 -1.86 -4.94 23.37
N ALA A 248 -2.99 -5.32 22.78
CA ALA A 248 -4.24 -4.57 22.95
C ALA A 248 -4.68 -4.55 24.42
N ARG A 249 -4.67 -5.71 25.09
CA ARG A 249 -5.05 -5.82 26.50
C ARG A 249 -4.10 -5.07 27.42
N VAL A 250 -2.78 -5.30 27.28
CA VAL A 250 -1.81 -4.65 28.16
C VAL A 250 -1.85 -3.14 27.97
N ARG A 251 -2.06 -2.62 26.75
CA ARG A 251 -2.22 -1.19 26.48
C ARG A 251 -3.63 -0.65 26.72
N ASN A 252 -4.49 -1.36 27.45
CA ASN A 252 -5.85 -0.91 27.82
C ASN A 252 -6.76 -0.54 26.62
N HIS A 253 -6.57 -1.15 25.46
CA HIS A 253 -7.55 -1.05 24.36
C HIS A 253 -8.71 -2.01 24.58
N ALA A 254 -9.89 -1.65 24.10
CA ALA A 254 -11.10 -2.47 24.24
C ALA A 254 -11.04 -3.75 23.38
N SER A 255 -10.28 -3.71 22.29
CA SER A 255 -10.11 -4.77 21.29
C SER A 255 -8.80 -4.58 20.52
N CYS A 256 -8.34 -5.60 19.81
CA CYS A 256 -7.23 -5.52 18.86
C CYS A 256 -7.54 -4.53 17.75
N ARG A 257 -8.79 -4.49 17.30
CA ARG A 257 -9.28 -3.59 16.26
C ARG A 257 -9.20 -2.13 16.71
N SER A 258 -9.72 -1.81 17.89
CA SER A 258 -9.60 -0.46 18.46
C SER A 258 -8.15 -0.04 18.67
N ALA A 259 -7.26 -0.97 19.04
CA ALA A 259 -5.82 -0.69 19.14
C ALA A 259 -5.20 -0.32 17.79
N ALA A 260 -5.48 -1.10 16.74
CA ALA A 260 -4.93 -0.89 15.41
C ALA A 260 -5.46 0.39 14.72
N LEU A 261 -6.73 0.73 14.95
CA LEU A 261 -7.38 1.92 14.41
C LEU A 261 -7.06 3.20 15.19
N PHE A 262 -6.48 3.07 16.39
CA PHE A 262 -6.30 4.16 17.32
C PHE A 262 -5.44 5.29 16.73
N PHE A 263 -4.24 5.00 16.22
CA PHE A 263 -3.29 6.03 15.81
C PHE A 263 -3.78 6.87 14.61
N ASP A 264 -4.55 6.26 13.71
CA ASP A 264 -5.19 6.97 12.59
C ASP A 264 -6.49 7.67 13.00
N ASN A 265 -6.90 7.56 14.27
CA ASN A 265 -8.15 8.06 14.83
C ASN A 265 -9.38 7.64 14.01
N VAL A 266 -9.41 6.36 13.61
CA VAL A 266 -10.50 5.79 12.82
C VAL A 266 -11.52 5.14 13.77
N PRO A 267 -12.79 5.56 13.77
CA PRO A 267 -13.84 4.86 14.50
C PRO A 267 -14.05 3.44 13.97
N GLU A 268 -14.35 2.48 14.85
CA GLU A 268 -14.64 1.10 14.42
C GLU A 268 -15.79 1.01 13.42
N SER A 269 -16.75 1.95 13.48
CA SER A 269 -17.87 2.02 12.55
C SER A 269 -17.45 2.20 11.09
N VAL A 270 -16.28 2.77 10.80
CA VAL A 270 -15.74 2.84 9.42
C VAL A 270 -15.44 1.44 8.89
N TYR A 271 -14.87 0.59 9.74
CA TYR A 271 -14.58 -0.80 9.42
C TYR A 271 -15.87 -1.61 9.25
N ASP A 272 -16.81 -1.44 10.19
CA ASP A 272 -18.10 -2.13 10.16
C ASP A 272 -18.91 -1.73 8.91
N ASN A 273 -18.95 -0.44 8.57
CA ASN A 273 -19.61 0.05 7.36
C ASN A 273 -19.00 -0.53 6.09
N LEU A 274 -17.68 -0.65 6.00
CA LEU A 274 -17.00 -1.30 4.87
C LEU A 274 -17.48 -2.75 4.72
N VAL A 275 -17.33 -3.54 5.78
CA VAL A 275 -17.62 -4.98 5.74
C VAL A 275 -19.10 -5.22 5.43
N GLU A 276 -20.00 -4.61 6.17
CA GLU A 276 -21.44 -4.84 6.02
C GLU A 276 -21.96 -4.38 4.66
N THR A 277 -21.53 -3.21 4.19
CA THR A 277 -21.98 -2.67 2.90
C THR A 277 -21.50 -3.53 1.74
N VAL A 278 -20.24 -3.94 1.72
CA VAL A 278 -19.70 -4.78 0.63
C VAL A 278 -20.35 -6.16 0.64
N LYS A 279 -20.43 -6.79 1.82
CA LYS A 279 -21.02 -8.12 2.01
C LYS A 279 -22.47 -8.20 1.54
N THR A 280 -23.27 -7.17 1.78
CA THR A 280 -24.68 -7.12 1.36
C THR A 280 -24.89 -6.71 -0.10
N HIS A 281 -23.84 -6.26 -0.80
CA HIS A 281 -23.93 -5.76 -2.17
C HIS A 281 -23.00 -6.49 -3.16
N THR A 282 -22.85 -7.81 -3.01
CA THR A 282 -22.02 -8.68 -3.88
C THR A 282 -22.66 -9.02 -5.23
N ALA A 283 -23.93 -8.67 -5.48
CA ALA A 283 -24.62 -9.03 -6.71
C ALA A 283 -23.90 -8.60 -8.01
N PRO A 284 -23.30 -7.40 -8.13
CA PRO A 284 -22.48 -7.05 -9.28
C PRO A 284 -21.25 -7.96 -9.48
N LEU A 285 -20.60 -8.38 -8.38
CA LEU A 285 -19.47 -9.33 -8.42
C LEU A 285 -19.92 -10.68 -8.99
N PHE A 286 -21.07 -11.19 -8.55
CA PHE A 286 -21.65 -12.42 -9.11
C PHE A 286 -21.99 -12.28 -10.60
N GLY A 287 -22.52 -11.11 -11.00
CA GLY A 287 -22.75 -10.79 -12.41
C GLY A 287 -21.48 -10.87 -13.24
N TYR A 288 -20.38 -10.29 -12.75
CA TYR A 288 -19.08 -10.35 -13.43
C TYR A 288 -18.51 -11.77 -13.52
N LEU A 289 -18.59 -12.56 -12.44
CA LEU A 289 -18.16 -13.97 -12.46
C LEU A 289 -19.00 -14.81 -13.43
N GLY A 290 -20.31 -14.55 -13.50
CA GLY A 290 -21.19 -15.14 -14.49
C GLY A 290 -20.79 -14.79 -15.93
N LEU A 291 -20.47 -13.53 -16.20
CA LEU A 291 -19.93 -13.09 -17.50
C LEU A 291 -18.61 -13.78 -17.83
N ARG A 292 -17.68 -13.89 -16.87
CA ARG A 292 -16.41 -14.58 -17.04
C ARG A 292 -16.61 -16.07 -17.36
N ARG A 293 -17.54 -16.74 -16.68
CA ARG A 293 -17.90 -18.14 -16.96
C ARG A 293 -18.41 -18.32 -18.40
N GLN A 294 -19.33 -17.46 -18.84
CA GLN A 294 -19.84 -17.46 -20.20
C GLN A 294 -18.74 -17.18 -21.23
N ALA A 295 -17.88 -16.20 -20.93
CA ALA A 295 -16.81 -15.78 -21.81
C ALA A 295 -15.77 -16.87 -22.06
N LEU A 296 -15.42 -17.62 -21.01
CA LEU A 296 -14.46 -18.72 -21.07
C LEU A 296 -15.08 -20.03 -21.60
N GLY A 297 -16.40 -20.08 -21.82
CA GLY A 297 -17.09 -21.28 -22.30
C GLY A 297 -17.00 -22.48 -21.34
N VAL A 298 -16.82 -22.23 -20.03
CA VAL A 298 -16.69 -23.30 -19.02
C VAL A 298 -18.02 -23.58 -18.34
N GLU A 299 -18.31 -24.85 -18.06
CA GLU A 299 -19.53 -25.26 -17.35
C GLU A 299 -19.57 -24.68 -15.93
N GLN A 300 -18.47 -24.89 -15.20
CA GLN A 300 -18.23 -24.40 -13.84
C GLN A 300 -16.99 -23.50 -13.86
N LEU A 301 -17.10 -22.31 -13.26
CA LEU A 301 -15.97 -21.40 -13.04
C LEU A 301 -15.26 -21.79 -11.75
N HIS A 302 -13.94 -21.89 -11.75
CA HIS A 302 -13.14 -22.13 -10.55
C HIS A 302 -12.27 -20.91 -10.23
N PHE A 303 -11.66 -20.89 -9.03
CA PHE A 303 -10.78 -19.77 -8.65
C PHE A 303 -9.60 -19.58 -9.61
N TYR A 304 -9.00 -20.68 -10.08
CA TYR A 304 -7.92 -20.65 -11.08
C TYR A 304 -8.36 -20.17 -12.47
N ASP A 305 -9.66 -19.92 -12.68
CA ASP A 305 -10.19 -19.30 -13.90
C ASP A 305 -10.41 -17.79 -13.73
N THR A 306 -10.06 -17.18 -12.59
CA THR A 306 -10.39 -15.77 -12.28
C THR A 306 -9.33 -14.75 -12.70
N TYR A 307 -8.14 -15.18 -13.15
CA TYR A 307 -7.03 -14.29 -13.55
C TYR A 307 -6.75 -14.29 -15.05
N VAL A 308 -7.18 -15.31 -15.80
CA VAL A 308 -6.97 -15.36 -17.25
C VAL A 308 -7.62 -14.14 -17.93
N PRO A 309 -6.91 -13.38 -18.78
CA PRO A 309 -7.51 -12.25 -19.48
C PRO A 309 -8.72 -12.68 -20.32
N LEU A 310 -9.85 -11.99 -20.25
CA LEU A 310 -11.04 -12.33 -21.06
C LEU A 310 -10.92 -11.81 -22.50
N VAL A 311 -10.20 -10.70 -22.67
CA VAL A 311 -9.90 -10.12 -23.97
C VAL A 311 -8.52 -10.60 -24.40
N SER A 312 -8.43 -11.24 -25.56
CA SER A 312 -7.15 -11.67 -26.16
C SER A 312 -6.17 -10.50 -26.28
N ALA A 313 -4.87 -10.81 -26.26
CA ALA A 313 -3.78 -9.83 -26.28
C ALA A 313 -4.06 -8.66 -27.24
N VAL A 314 -4.19 -7.46 -26.66
CA VAL A 314 -4.14 -6.20 -27.39
C VAL A 314 -2.66 -5.89 -27.63
N ASP A 315 -2.30 -5.48 -28.84
CA ASP A 315 -0.93 -5.03 -29.13
C ASP A 315 -0.73 -3.64 -28.53
N PHE A 316 -0.53 -3.59 -27.22
CA PHE A 316 -0.24 -2.38 -26.49
C PHE A 316 1.26 -2.13 -26.50
N ARG A 317 1.69 -0.98 -27.05
CA ARG A 317 3.06 -0.51 -26.97
C ARG A 317 3.08 0.99 -26.68
N LEU A 318 3.83 1.36 -25.66
CA LEU A 318 3.97 2.72 -25.19
C LEU A 318 5.39 2.89 -24.63
N ASN A 319 6.20 3.74 -25.25
CA ASN A 319 7.49 4.08 -24.64
C ASN A 319 7.30 5.04 -23.45
N TYR A 320 8.35 5.24 -22.66
CA TYR A 320 8.29 6.04 -21.44
C TYR A 320 7.84 7.49 -21.69
N ASP A 321 8.37 8.15 -22.72
CA ASP A 321 8.02 9.55 -23.02
C ASP A 321 6.54 9.69 -23.39
N GLN A 322 6.01 8.75 -24.19
CA GLN A 322 4.58 8.68 -24.49
C GLN A 322 3.74 8.38 -23.23
N ALA A 323 4.27 7.61 -22.28
CA ALA A 323 3.62 7.37 -20.99
C ALA A 323 3.53 8.66 -20.15
N VAL A 324 4.57 9.49 -20.16
CA VAL A 324 4.54 10.82 -19.54
C VAL A 324 3.49 11.72 -20.19
N GLU A 325 3.44 11.76 -21.52
CA GLU A 325 2.42 12.55 -22.25
C GLU A 325 0.99 12.12 -21.90
N ILE A 326 0.73 10.81 -21.89
CA ILE A 326 -0.58 10.27 -21.50
C ILE A 326 -0.89 10.60 -20.03
N THR A 327 0.10 10.51 -19.15
CA THR A 327 -0.06 10.87 -17.73
C THR A 327 -0.45 12.34 -17.58
N MET A 328 0.21 13.26 -18.29
CA MET A 328 -0.14 14.68 -18.25
C MET A 328 -1.54 14.96 -18.80
N ALA A 329 -1.92 14.28 -19.88
CA ALA A 329 -3.24 14.45 -20.48
C ALA A 329 -4.35 13.89 -19.56
N ALA A 330 -4.12 12.75 -18.92
CA ALA A 330 -5.05 12.13 -17.98
C ALA A 330 -5.25 12.98 -16.72
N LEU A 331 -4.17 13.60 -16.21
CA LEU A 331 -4.18 14.39 -14.98
C LEU A 331 -4.43 15.89 -15.20
N ALA A 332 -4.66 16.32 -16.44
CA ALA A 332 -5.02 17.70 -16.77
C ALA A 332 -6.18 18.30 -15.95
N PRO A 333 -7.21 17.54 -15.52
CA PRO A 333 -8.27 18.07 -14.63
C PRO A 333 -7.76 18.64 -13.30
N LEU A 334 -6.56 18.24 -12.84
CA LEU A 334 -5.95 18.75 -11.60
C LEU A 334 -5.31 20.14 -11.75
N GLY A 335 -5.27 20.67 -12.97
CA GLY A 335 -4.78 22.02 -13.26
C GLY A 335 -3.27 22.11 -13.52
N GLU A 336 -2.87 23.28 -14.02
CA GLU A 336 -1.53 23.53 -14.57
C GLU A 336 -0.41 23.41 -13.53
N GLU A 337 -0.63 23.84 -12.28
CA GLU A 337 0.39 23.68 -11.23
C GLU A 337 0.74 22.20 -11.03
N TYR A 338 -0.27 21.33 -11.00
CA TYR A 338 -0.08 19.90 -10.79
C TYR A 338 0.70 19.28 -11.96
N THR A 339 0.23 19.49 -13.19
CA THR A 339 0.80 18.85 -14.39
C THR A 339 2.16 19.45 -14.76
N ALA A 340 2.40 20.74 -14.57
CA ALA A 340 3.71 21.35 -14.87
C ALA A 340 4.82 20.82 -13.94
N VAL A 341 4.53 20.71 -12.63
CA VAL A 341 5.47 20.16 -11.66
C VAL A 341 5.74 18.69 -11.96
N LEU A 342 4.68 17.89 -12.12
CA LEU A 342 4.82 16.46 -12.37
C LEU A 342 5.53 16.18 -13.69
N GLY A 343 5.15 16.85 -14.78
CA GLY A 343 5.75 16.67 -16.10
C GLY A 343 7.25 16.98 -16.11
N LYS A 344 7.67 18.03 -15.39
CA LYS A 344 9.09 18.35 -15.19
C LYS A 344 9.81 17.27 -14.37
N GLY A 345 9.15 16.73 -13.34
CA GLY A 345 9.68 15.64 -12.52
C GLY A 345 9.89 14.36 -13.33
N LEU A 346 8.84 13.88 -14.01
CA LEU A 346 8.85 12.63 -14.76
C LEU A 346 9.80 12.65 -15.97
N SER A 347 9.89 13.78 -16.67
CA SER A 347 10.83 13.92 -17.80
C SER A 347 12.26 14.23 -17.33
N GLY A 348 12.43 14.61 -16.06
CA GLY A 348 13.69 14.98 -15.44
C GLY A 348 14.22 13.93 -14.48
N GLY A 349 14.89 14.39 -13.43
CA GLY A 349 15.63 13.55 -12.47
C GLY A 349 14.81 12.91 -11.35
N TRP A 350 13.47 12.85 -11.43
CA TRP A 350 12.71 12.16 -10.36
C TRP A 350 12.71 10.64 -10.53
N VAL A 351 12.88 10.12 -11.75
CA VAL A 351 12.50 8.72 -12.04
C VAL A 351 13.69 7.87 -12.46
N ASP A 352 13.87 6.74 -11.76
CA ASP A 352 14.76 5.66 -12.17
C ASP A 352 13.96 4.59 -12.94
N ARG A 353 14.02 4.65 -14.27
CA ARG A 353 12.92 4.21 -15.15
C ARG A 353 12.85 2.70 -15.41
N TYR A 354 13.98 2.06 -15.69
CA TYR A 354 14.02 0.72 -16.28
C TYR A 354 14.62 -0.31 -15.34
N GLU A 355 14.36 -1.59 -15.61
CA GLU A 355 14.99 -2.71 -14.91
C GLU A 355 16.51 -2.76 -15.21
N ASN A 356 17.31 -2.99 -14.18
CA ASN A 356 18.70 -3.43 -14.29
C ASN A 356 18.96 -4.56 -13.31
N LYS A 357 20.03 -5.32 -13.55
CA LYS A 357 20.46 -6.40 -12.66
C LYS A 357 20.73 -5.82 -11.28
N GLY A 358 20.18 -6.46 -10.24
CA GLY A 358 20.36 -6.07 -8.85
C GLY A 358 19.41 -4.96 -8.37
N LYS A 359 18.68 -4.27 -9.27
CA LYS A 359 17.73 -3.24 -8.88
C LYS A 359 16.60 -3.82 -8.03
N ARG A 360 16.08 -3.02 -7.10
CA ARG A 360 14.87 -3.37 -6.34
C ARG A 360 13.69 -3.60 -7.28
N SER A 361 12.97 -4.70 -7.07
CA SER A 361 11.77 -5.05 -7.83
C SER A 361 10.58 -4.16 -7.49
N GLY A 362 9.58 -4.14 -8.37
CA GLY A 362 8.33 -3.39 -8.17
C GLY A 362 8.49 -1.92 -8.51
N ALA A 363 7.77 -1.07 -7.80
CA ALA A 363 7.84 0.38 -7.92
C ALA A 363 7.56 1.03 -6.56
N TYR A 364 7.98 2.27 -6.40
CA TYR A 364 7.58 3.12 -5.26
C TYR A 364 7.84 4.59 -5.56
N SER A 365 7.19 5.44 -4.76
CA SER A 365 7.53 6.84 -4.55
C SER A 365 8.22 7.01 -3.19
N SER A 366 9.29 7.77 -3.16
CA SER A 366 10.11 8.07 -1.99
C SER A 366 10.58 9.52 -2.02
N GLY A 367 11.34 9.93 -1.01
CA GLY A 367 11.86 11.28 -0.86
C GLY A 367 12.07 11.64 0.60
N SER A 368 12.33 12.92 0.82
CA SER A 368 12.44 13.54 2.13
C SER A 368 11.74 14.90 2.08
N TYR A 369 11.66 15.58 3.22
CA TYR A 369 11.13 16.95 3.24
C TYR A 369 11.94 17.91 2.37
N ASP A 370 13.26 17.69 2.27
CA ASP A 370 14.20 18.57 1.56
C ASP A 370 14.38 18.21 0.09
N SER A 371 14.22 16.95 -0.27
CA SER A 371 14.44 16.47 -1.62
C SER A 371 13.20 16.61 -2.49
N PRO A 372 13.31 16.67 -3.83
CA PRO A 372 12.18 16.31 -4.67
C PRO A 372 11.67 14.89 -4.35
N PRO A 373 10.43 14.54 -4.76
CA PRO A 373 10.01 13.16 -4.83
C PRO A 373 10.89 12.36 -5.81
N TYR A 374 11.09 11.10 -5.50
CA TYR A 374 11.80 10.14 -6.33
C TYR A 374 10.92 8.93 -6.60
N ILE A 375 10.90 8.46 -7.84
CA ILE A 375 10.12 7.31 -8.27
C ILE A 375 11.08 6.23 -8.78
N LEU A 376 11.02 5.04 -8.18
CA LEU A 376 11.65 3.85 -8.75
C LEU A 376 10.61 3.11 -9.60
N LEU A 377 10.92 2.84 -10.86
CA LEU A 377 10.12 2.00 -11.75
C LEU A 377 10.95 0.86 -12.32
N ASN A 378 10.24 -0.19 -12.74
CA ASN A 378 10.76 -1.21 -13.66
C ASN A 378 9.88 -1.20 -14.92
N PHE A 379 9.93 -0.10 -15.69
CA PHE A 379 8.99 0.19 -16.76
C PHE A 379 9.18 -0.71 -17.99
N GLU A 380 8.11 -1.40 -18.40
CA GLU A 380 8.04 -2.21 -19.61
C GLU A 380 7.17 -1.53 -20.68
N ASN A 381 7.69 -1.41 -21.90
CA ASN A 381 7.01 -0.69 -22.99
C ASN A 381 5.76 -1.42 -23.54
N ASP A 382 5.62 -2.72 -23.32
CA ASP A 382 4.56 -3.58 -23.86
C ASP A 382 3.55 -4.04 -22.79
N ASN A 383 3.53 -3.36 -21.65
CA ASN A 383 2.67 -3.67 -20.52
C ASN A 383 1.90 -2.42 -20.08
N ILE A 384 0.56 -2.42 -20.28
CA ILE A 384 -0.28 -1.30 -19.86
C ILE A 384 -0.17 -1.03 -18.36
N ASN A 385 0.12 -2.06 -17.55
CA ASN A 385 0.25 -1.89 -16.12
C ASN A 385 1.48 -1.04 -15.77
N SER A 386 2.54 -1.01 -16.59
CA SER A 386 3.66 -0.07 -16.41
C SER A 386 3.20 1.39 -16.44
N LEU A 387 2.23 1.74 -17.30
CA LEU A 387 1.64 3.08 -17.34
C LEU A 387 0.83 3.36 -16.08
N TYR A 388 0.01 2.41 -15.62
CA TYR A 388 -0.75 2.58 -14.38
C TYR A 388 0.17 2.70 -13.16
N THR A 389 1.24 1.90 -13.08
CA THR A 389 2.24 2.00 -12.03
C THR A 389 2.92 3.37 -12.04
N LEU A 390 3.32 3.90 -13.20
CA LEU A 390 3.84 5.27 -13.31
C LEU A 390 2.84 6.30 -12.75
N VAL A 391 1.57 6.20 -13.12
CA VAL A 391 0.50 7.12 -12.69
C VAL A 391 0.19 6.99 -11.20
N HIS A 392 0.25 5.77 -10.67
CA HIS A 392 0.09 5.45 -9.25
C HIS A 392 1.19 6.13 -8.43
N GLU A 393 2.46 5.88 -8.77
CA GLU A 393 3.59 6.48 -8.05
C GLU A 393 3.65 8.00 -8.21
N ALA A 394 3.24 8.53 -9.38
CA ALA A 394 3.07 9.96 -9.59
C ALA A 394 2.06 10.58 -8.60
N GLY A 395 1.00 9.84 -8.23
CA GLY A 395 0.03 10.29 -7.23
C GLY A 395 0.65 10.41 -5.84
N HIS A 396 1.42 9.41 -5.40
CA HIS A 396 2.17 9.49 -4.16
C HIS A 396 3.20 10.64 -4.18
N SER A 397 3.96 10.77 -5.26
CA SER A 397 4.96 11.84 -5.42
C SER A 397 4.35 13.23 -5.36
N MET A 398 3.19 13.44 -5.98
CA MET A 398 2.50 14.73 -5.93
C MET A 398 1.85 15.00 -4.58
N HIS A 399 1.35 13.97 -3.89
CA HIS A 399 0.88 14.12 -2.51
C HIS A 399 2.03 14.57 -1.60
N SER A 400 3.19 13.89 -1.68
CA SER A 400 4.41 14.29 -0.95
C SER A 400 4.87 15.71 -1.31
N TYR A 401 4.88 16.05 -2.60
CA TYR A 401 5.26 17.39 -3.08
C TYR A 401 4.37 18.49 -2.51
N PHE A 402 3.03 18.33 -2.58
CA PHE A 402 2.11 19.32 -2.05
C PHE A 402 2.17 19.37 -0.53
N SER A 403 2.24 18.22 0.14
CA SER A 403 2.32 18.20 1.60
C SER A 403 3.54 18.97 2.11
N LYS A 404 4.75 18.65 1.65
CA LYS A 404 5.98 19.33 2.11
C LYS A 404 6.02 20.82 1.74
N LYS A 405 5.37 21.21 0.64
CA LYS A 405 5.33 22.60 0.18
C LYS A 405 4.44 23.48 1.07
N TYR A 406 3.43 22.89 1.71
CA TYR A 406 2.40 23.62 2.46
C TYR A 406 2.38 23.31 3.97
N GLN A 407 3.09 22.28 4.42
CA GLN A 407 3.19 21.89 5.83
C GLN A 407 4.62 22.04 6.37
N PRO A 408 4.78 22.35 7.68
CA PRO A 408 6.07 22.23 8.34
C PRO A 408 6.52 20.77 8.40
N TYR A 409 7.82 20.55 8.64
CA TYR A 409 8.40 19.20 8.73
C TYR A 409 7.63 18.28 9.70
N VAL A 410 7.18 18.79 10.83
CA VAL A 410 6.45 17.99 11.83
C VAL A 410 5.10 17.44 11.33
N ASP A 411 4.45 18.13 10.39
CA ASP A 411 3.09 17.80 9.93
C ASP A 411 3.03 17.37 8.46
N HIS A 412 4.16 17.25 7.75
CA HIS A 412 4.13 16.89 6.33
C HIS A 412 3.79 15.42 6.06
N GLN A 413 4.09 14.51 6.99
CA GLN A 413 3.93 13.08 6.73
C GLN A 413 2.49 12.64 6.99
N TYR A 414 1.75 12.38 5.90
CA TYR A 414 0.41 11.78 5.95
C TYR A 414 0.47 10.28 6.27
N THR A 415 -0.65 9.73 6.74
CA THR A 415 -0.76 8.30 7.06
C THR A 415 -0.92 7.45 5.80
N ILE A 416 -0.64 6.16 5.88
CA ILE A 416 -0.83 5.21 4.76
C ILE A 416 -2.29 5.24 4.27
N PHE A 417 -3.25 5.43 5.19
CA PHE A 417 -4.67 5.55 4.83
C PHE A 417 -4.92 6.67 3.82
N ALA A 418 -4.29 7.83 4.01
CA ALA A 418 -4.40 8.96 3.07
C ALA A 418 -3.50 8.80 1.84
N ALA A 419 -2.39 8.06 1.96
CA ALA A 419 -1.43 7.85 0.86
C ALA A 419 -2.06 7.17 -0.35
N GLU A 420 -2.78 6.06 -0.14
CA GLU A 420 -3.40 5.24 -1.19
C GLU A 420 -4.51 5.97 -1.97
N VAL A 421 -5.13 6.99 -1.35
CA VAL A 421 -6.18 7.77 -2.01
C VAL A 421 -5.61 8.56 -3.18
N ALA A 422 -4.43 9.16 -3.04
CA ALA A 422 -3.85 10.01 -4.08
C ALA A 422 -3.39 9.21 -5.30
N SER A 423 -2.72 8.07 -5.08
CA SER A 423 -2.26 7.18 -6.14
C SER A 423 -3.43 6.54 -6.90
N THR A 424 -4.41 6.02 -6.18
CA THR A 424 -5.60 5.41 -6.78
C THR A 424 -6.49 6.45 -7.49
N PHE A 425 -6.58 7.67 -6.97
CA PHE A 425 -7.30 8.76 -7.64
C PHE A 425 -6.73 9.01 -9.04
N ASN A 426 -5.41 9.06 -9.16
CA ASN A 426 -4.74 9.25 -10.44
C ASN A 426 -5.02 8.10 -11.42
N GLU A 427 -5.08 6.85 -10.93
CA GLU A 427 -5.46 5.71 -11.76
C GLU A 427 -6.90 5.84 -12.30
N VAL A 428 -7.85 6.30 -11.48
CA VAL A 428 -9.24 6.51 -11.92
C VAL A 428 -9.31 7.56 -13.04
N LEU A 429 -8.56 8.65 -12.93
CA LEU A 429 -8.44 9.66 -13.99
C LEU A 429 -7.81 9.08 -15.26
N LEU A 430 -6.75 8.27 -15.13
CA LEU A 430 -6.14 7.58 -16.25
C LEU A 430 -7.14 6.65 -16.96
N SER A 431 -7.85 5.81 -16.22
CA SER A 431 -8.85 4.89 -16.79
C SER A 431 -9.94 5.65 -17.54
N ARG A 432 -10.43 6.75 -16.96
CA ARG A 432 -11.40 7.64 -17.63
C ARG A 432 -10.83 8.19 -18.95
N TYR A 433 -9.61 8.68 -18.93
CA TYR A 433 -8.93 9.23 -20.11
C TYR A 433 -8.71 8.17 -21.19
N LEU A 434 -8.20 6.98 -20.83
CA LEU A 434 -7.94 5.90 -21.78
C LEU A 434 -9.24 5.40 -22.43
N LEU A 435 -10.33 5.29 -21.67
CA LEU A 435 -11.64 4.88 -22.19
C LEU A 435 -12.24 5.89 -23.18
N ASP A 436 -11.95 7.19 -23.04
CA ASP A 436 -12.35 8.20 -24.05
C ASP A 436 -11.40 8.21 -25.25
N LYS A 437 -10.08 8.15 -25.00
CA LYS A 437 -9.05 8.11 -26.04
C LYS A 437 -9.25 6.96 -27.02
N TYR A 438 -9.56 5.77 -26.51
CA TYR A 438 -9.77 4.57 -27.30
C TYR A 438 -11.24 4.27 -27.61
N LYS A 439 -12.17 5.22 -27.45
CA LYS A 439 -13.62 4.96 -27.58
C LYS A 439 -14.09 4.33 -28.90
N THR A 440 -13.30 4.43 -29.96
CA THR A 440 -13.56 3.82 -31.27
C THR A 440 -12.87 2.47 -31.48
N ASP A 441 -12.00 2.04 -30.56
CA ASP A 441 -11.35 0.73 -30.54
C ASP A 441 -12.05 -0.17 -29.50
N GLU A 442 -13.06 -0.92 -29.96
CA GLU A 442 -13.88 -1.78 -29.11
C GLU A 442 -13.04 -2.81 -28.33
N LYS A 443 -11.97 -3.34 -28.95
CA LYS A 443 -11.10 -4.33 -28.31
C LYS A 443 -10.28 -3.71 -27.18
N MET A 444 -9.67 -2.54 -27.43
CA MET A 444 -8.92 -1.82 -26.40
C MET A 444 -9.83 -1.34 -25.27
N VAL A 445 -11.04 -0.86 -25.58
CA VAL A 445 -12.05 -0.50 -24.56
C VAL A 445 -12.42 -1.70 -23.71
N ALA A 446 -12.72 -2.86 -24.32
CA ALA A 446 -13.02 -4.08 -23.56
C ALA A 446 -11.85 -4.51 -22.67
N TYR A 447 -10.63 -4.41 -23.16
CA TYR A 447 -9.42 -4.73 -22.41
C TYR A 447 -9.22 -3.82 -21.19
N ILE A 448 -9.36 -2.50 -21.35
CA ILE A 448 -9.28 -1.53 -20.25
C ILE A 448 -10.41 -1.78 -19.24
N LEU A 449 -11.65 -2.00 -19.70
CA LEU A 449 -12.78 -2.29 -18.80
C LEU A 449 -12.53 -3.56 -17.99
N ASN A 450 -12.05 -4.65 -18.61
CA ASN A 450 -11.73 -5.88 -17.88
C ASN A 450 -10.64 -5.62 -16.82
N ARG A 451 -9.58 -4.88 -17.16
CA ARG A 451 -8.53 -4.51 -16.20
C ARG A 451 -9.12 -3.80 -14.98
N GLU A 452 -9.94 -2.78 -15.19
CA GLU A 452 -10.55 -2.00 -14.09
C GLU A 452 -11.46 -2.87 -13.21
N ILE A 453 -12.26 -3.73 -13.82
CA ILE A 453 -13.12 -4.66 -13.10
C ILE A 453 -12.28 -5.63 -12.25
N ASP A 454 -11.22 -6.22 -12.81
CA ASP A 454 -10.36 -7.15 -12.07
C ASP A 454 -9.58 -6.43 -10.96
N ASN A 455 -9.18 -5.16 -11.16
CA ASN A 455 -8.57 -4.33 -10.13
C ASN A 455 -9.52 -4.08 -8.96
N ILE A 456 -10.73 -3.58 -9.23
CA ILE A 456 -11.73 -3.34 -8.17
C ILE A 456 -12.11 -4.65 -7.48
N ARG A 457 -12.24 -5.76 -8.21
CA ARG A 457 -12.46 -7.08 -7.58
C ARG A 457 -11.36 -7.42 -6.57
N GLY A 458 -10.10 -7.24 -6.95
CA GLY A 458 -8.94 -7.59 -6.14
C GLY A 458 -8.68 -6.65 -4.96
N THR A 459 -8.97 -5.36 -5.12
CA THR A 459 -8.62 -4.30 -4.15
C THR A 459 -9.80 -3.91 -3.27
N PHE A 460 -11.04 -4.11 -3.73
CA PHE A 460 -12.27 -3.82 -2.97
C PHE A 460 -12.85 -5.09 -2.34
N PHE A 461 -13.54 -5.92 -3.14
CA PHE A 461 -14.29 -7.08 -2.62
C PHE A 461 -13.40 -8.07 -1.88
N ARG A 462 -12.25 -8.41 -2.47
CA ARG A 462 -11.33 -9.39 -1.89
C ARG A 462 -10.61 -8.88 -0.65
N GLN A 463 -10.18 -7.61 -0.62
CA GLN A 463 -9.58 -7.03 0.59
C GLN A 463 -10.60 -6.86 1.71
N THR A 464 -11.87 -6.56 1.39
CA THR A 464 -12.94 -6.53 2.39
C THR A 464 -13.22 -7.93 2.97
N MET A 465 -13.20 -8.97 2.15
CA MET A 465 -13.28 -10.36 2.65
C MET A 465 -12.11 -10.68 3.59
N PHE A 466 -10.89 -10.26 3.25
CA PHE A 466 -9.72 -10.43 4.12
C PHE A 466 -9.85 -9.64 5.42
N ALA A 467 -10.37 -8.42 5.35
CA ALA A 467 -10.67 -7.60 6.52
C ALA A 467 -11.71 -8.26 7.44
N GLU A 468 -12.75 -8.88 6.89
CA GLU A 468 -13.74 -9.63 7.67
C GLU A 468 -13.12 -10.90 8.30
N PHE A 469 -12.32 -11.66 7.55
CA PHE A 469 -11.57 -12.81 8.09
C PHE A 469 -10.70 -12.41 9.28
N GLU A 470 -9.91 -11.36 9.12
CA GLU A 470 -9.03 -10.83 10.15
C GLU A 470 -9.82 -10.41 11.40
N ALA A 471 -10.94 -9.70 11.23
CA ALA A 471 -11.78 -9.30 12.36
C ALA A 471 -12.37 -10.51 13.10
N LEU A 472 -12.79 -11.55 12.38
CA LEU A 472 -13.35 -12.77 12.97
C LEU A 472 -12.31 -13.55 13.78
N ILE A 473 -11.10 -13.77 13.24
CA ILE A 473 -10.06 -14.54 13.95
C ILE A 473 -9.52 -13.80 15.18
N HIS A 474 -9.47 -12.46 15.15
CA HIS A 474 -9.13 -11.66 16.33
C HIS A 474 -10.23 -11.73 17.39
N SER A 475 -11.50 -11.57 17.00
CA SER A 475 -12.65 -11.71 17.90
C SER A 475 -12.69 -13.09 18.56
N ASP A 476 -12.42 -14.14 17.79
CA ASP A 476 -12.34 -15.50 18.32
C ASP A 476 -11.19 -15.65 19.34
N ALA A 477 -10.00 -15.11 19.05
CA ALA A 477 -8.88 -15.13 20.00
C ALA A 477 -9.16 -14.32 21.28
N GLU A 478 -9.79 -13.15 21.16
CA GLU A 478 -10.22 -12.33 22.29
C GLU A 478 -11.21 -13.08 23.17
N ALA A 479 -12.15 -13.79 22.56
CA ALA A 479 -13.12 -14.68 23.20
C ALA A 479 -12.52 -16.02 23.69
N GLN A 480 -11.20 -16.20 23.59
CA GLN A 480 -10.48 -17.42 24.01
C GLN A 480 -10.92 -18.70 23.25
N LYS A 481 -11.44 -18.55 22.04
CA LYS A 481 -11.69 -19.67 21.13
C LYS A 481 -10.38 -20.12 20.46
N PRO A 482 -10.26 -21.42 20.11
CA PRO A 482 -9.06 -21.93 19.48
C PRO A 482 -8.94 -21.47 18.02
N LEU A 483 -7.74 -21.00 17.65
CA LEU A 483 -7.32 -20.75 16.27
C LEU A 483 -6.51 -21.95 15.75
N THR A 484 -7.19 -23.07 15.48
CA THR A 484 -6.58 -24.24 14.83
C THR A 484 -6.65 -24.09 13.32
N ILE A 485 -5.92 -24.94 12.58
CA ILE A 485 -6.07 -24.99 11.12
C ILE A 485 -7.54 -25.19 10.71
N ASP A 486 -8.26 -26.08 11.39
CA ASP A 486 -9.67 -26.38 11.06
C ASP A 486 -10.59 -25.17 11.31
N SER A 487 -10.40 -24.41 12.39
CA SER A 487 -11.23 -23.22 12.64
C SER A 487 -10.89 -22.08 11.68
N LEU A 488 -9.60 -21.85 11.40
CA LEU A 488 -9.15 -20.85 10.43
C LEU A 488 -9.67 -21.17 9.03
N SER A 489 -9.54 -22.41 8.56
CA SER A 489 -10.02 -22.81 7.24
C SER A 489 -11.54 -22.79 7.15
N ALA A 490 -12.26 -23.17 8.21
CA ALA A 490 -13.73 -23.12 8.24
C ALA A 490 -14.26 -21.68 8.20
N THR A 491 -13.68 -20.77 8.98
CA THR A 491 -14.02 -19.33 8.93
C THR A 491 -13.75 -18.77 7.54
N TYR A 492 -12.63 -19.14 6.93
CA TYR A 492 -12.29 -18.69 5.58
C TYR A 492 -13.26 -19.26 4.53
N HIS A 493 -13.60 -20.55 4.61
CA HIS A 493 -14.56 -21.19 3.72
C HIS A 493 -15.93 -20.50 3.76
N HIS A 494 -16.44 -20.20 4.95
CA HIS A 494 -17.71 -19.49 5.10
C HIS A 494 -17.69 -18.09 4.44
N LEU A 495 -16.55 -17.39 4.50
CA LEU A 495 -16.39 -16.12 3.80
C LEU A 495 -16.30 -16.30 2.29
N LEU A 496 -15.65 -17.36 1.80
CA LEU A 496 -15.67 -17.69 0.38
C LEU A 496 -17.11 -17.92 -0.11
N GLU A 497 -17.93 -18.67 0.64
CA GLU A 497 -19.36 -18.85 0.32
C GLU A 497 -20.11 -17.53 0.33
N THR A 498 -19.83 -16.64 1.28
CA THR A 498 -20.49 -15.34 1.40
C THR A 498 -20.14 -14.40 0.23
N TYR A 499 -18.86 -14.28 -0.11
CA TYR A 499 -18.38 -13.31 -1.09
C TYR A 499 -18.40 -13.81 -2.54
N PHE A 500 -18.40 -15.13 -2.75
CA PHE A 500 -18.44 -15.72 -4.09
C PHE A 500 -19.74 -16.47 -4.38
N GLY A 501 -20.52 -16.84 -3.36
CA GLY A 501 -21.79 -17.54 -3.52
C GLY A 501 -21.65 -18.78 -4.41
N ASN A 502 -22.66 -19.03 -5.24
CA ASN A 502 -22.63 -20.07 -6.26
C ASN A 502 -22.03 -19.59 -7.60
N ALA A 503 -21.34 -18.45 -7.63
CA ALA A 503 -20.82 -17.87 -8.86
C ALA A 503 -19.52 -18.55 -9.35
N LEU A 504 -18.82 -19.26 -8.46
CA LEU A 504 -17.71 -20.16 -8.78
C LEU A 504 -17.72 -21.37 -7.83
N VAL A 505 -17.01 -22.43 -8.22
CA VAL A 505 -16.74 -23.59 -7.38
C VAL A 505 -15.61 -23.26 -6.42
N ILE A 506 -15.86 -23.45 -5.12
CA ILE A 506 -14.86 -23.34 -4.07
C ILE A 506 -14.13 -24.69 -3.99
N ASP A 507 -12.97 -24.77 -4.65
CA ASP A 507 -12.10 -25.94 -4.57
C ASP A 507 -11.53 -26.07 -3.13
N PRO A 508 -11.40 -27.28 -2.55
CA PRO A 508 -10.90 -27.46 -1.17
C PRO A 508 -9.53 -26.82 -0.90
N GLN A 509 -8.69 -26.69 -1.92
CA GLN A 509 -7.40 -26.01 -1.84
C GLN A 509 -7.55 -24.53 -1.47
N LEU A 510 -8.65 -23.88 -1.86
CA LEU A 510 -8.87 -22.46 -1.62
C LEU A 510 -9.10 -22.13 -0.14
N ASP A 511 -9.55 -23.11 0.66
CA ASP A 511 -9.71 -22.95 2.11
C ASP A 511 -8.37 -22.63 2.81
N LEU A 512 -7.25 -23.01 2.19
CA LEU A 512 -5.89 -22.75 2.68
C LEU A 512 -5.35 -21.39 2.26
N GLU A 513 -6.11 -20.61 1.48
CA GLU A 513 -5.65 -19.30 1.03
C GLU A 513 -5.35 -18.37 2.20
N CYS A 514 -6.07 -18.49 3.32
CA CYS A 514 -5.76 -17.71 4.52
C CYS A 514 -4.33 -17.90 5.04
N LEU A 515 -3.68 -19.03 4.74
CA LEU A 515 -2.34 -19.35 5.21
C LEU A 515 -1.24 -18.65 4.41
N ARG A 516 -1.53 -18.18 3.19
CA ARG A 516 -0.52 -17.57 2.30
C ARG A 516 -0.55 -16.04 2.28
N ILE A 517 -1.42 -15.41 3.07
CA ILE A 517 -1.60 -13.96 3.06
C ILE A 517 -0.65 -13.32 4.08
N PRO A 518 0.45 -12.67 3.66
CA PRO A 518 1.40 -12.03 4.58
C PRO A 518 0.77 -10.90 5.40
N HIS A 519 -0.25 -10.23 4.85
CA HIS A 519 -0.89 -9.10 5.51
C HIS A 519 -1.63 -9.48 6.81
N PHE A 520 -1.99 -10.76 7.03
CA PHE A 520 -2.57 -11.20 8.31
C PHE A 520 -1.56 -11.21 9.48
N TYR A 521 -0.28 -10.94 9.21
CA TYR A 521 0.74 -10.70 10.23
C TYR A 521 0.91 -9.19 10.54
N SER A 522 0.06 -8.33 9.97
CA SER A 522 0.00 -6.88 10.19
C SER A 522 -1.44 -6.46 10.52
N ALA A 523 -1.77 -6.46 11.82
CA ALA A 523 -3.14 -6.35 12.31
C ALA A 523 -3.93 -5.16 11.73
N PHE A 524 -5.10 -5.45 11.16
CA PHE A 524 -6.10 -4.51 10.63
C PHE A 524 -5.54 -3.52 9.60
N TYR A 525 -4.64 -3.99 8.73
CA TYR A 525 -4.06 -3.18 7.66
C TYR A 525 -4.87 -3.22 6.36
N VAL A 526 -5.41 -4.38 5.99
CA VAL A 526 -5.93 -4.63 4.64
C VAL A 526 -7.19 -3.83 4.29
N TYR A 527 -7.99 -3.41 5.28
CA TYR A 527 -9.19 -2.60 5.04
C TYR A 527 -8.86 -1.23 4.41
N LYS A 528 -7.62 -0.75 4.59
CA LYS A 528 -7.13 0.53 4.06
C LYS A 528 -7.10 0.52 2.53
N TYR A 529 -6.86 -0.62 1.89
CA TYR A 529 -6.92 -0.74 0.44
C TYR A 529 -8.34 -0.49 -0.10
N ALA A 530 -9.35 -1.14 0.48
CA ALA A 530 -10.73 -1.02 0.02
C ALA A 530 -11.31 0.37 0.32
N THR A 531 -11.04 0.92 1.52
CA THR A 531 -11.47 2.29 1.88
C THR A 531 -10.72 3.36 1.09
N GLY A 532 -9.43 3.18 0.84
CA GLY A 532 -8.62 4.06 0.00
C GLY A 532 -9.14 4.12 -1.44
N LEU A 533 -9.44 2.97 -2.05
CA LEU A 533 -10.06 2.89 -3.37
C LEU A 533 -11.44 3.56 -3.40
N ALA A 534 -12.28 3.32 -2.38
CA ALA A 534 -13.60 3.94 -2.32
C ALA A 534 -13.54 5.47 -2.20
N ALA A 535 -12.64 5.98 -1.35
CA ALA A 535 -12.37 7.41 -1.25
C ALA A 535 -11.86 7.98 -2.58
N ALA A 536 -10.92 7.30 -3.23
CA ALA A 536 -10.35 7.71 -4.51
C ALA A 536 -11.40 7.79 -5.63
N ILE A 537 -12.27 6.78 -5.76
CA ILE A 537 -13.35 6.77 -6.75
C ILE A 537 -14.34 7.92 -6.48
N ALA A 538 -14.76 8.11 -5.23
CA ALA A 538 -15.67 9.18 -4.86
C ALA A 538 -15.09 10.56 -5.19
N LEU A 539 -13.84 10.83 -4.78
CA LEU A 539 -13.15 12.09 -5.05
C LEU A 539 -12.89 12.30 -6.55
N ALA A 540 -12.45 11.28 -7.27
CA ALA A 540 -12.18 11.37 -8.71
C ALA A 540 -13.45 11.71 -9.49
N ARG A 541 -14.58 11.09 -9.17
CA ARG A 541 -15.87 11.43 -9.78
C ARG A 541 -16.29 12.86 -9.45
N ARG A 542 -16.14 13.30 -8.20
CA ARG A 542 -16.43 14.70 -7.82
C ARG A 542 -15.58 15.69 -8.60
N VAL A 543 -14.30 15.42 -8.81
CA VAL A 543 -13.42 16.31 -9.60
C VAL A 543 -13.77 16.27 -11.09
N LEU A 544 -14.06 15.09 -11.65
CA LEU A 544 -14.36 14.92 -13.08
C LEU A 544 -15.74 15.47 -13.48
N ASP A 545 -16.73 15.35 -12.59
CA ASP A 545 -18.11 15.78 -12.84
C ASP A 545 -18.42 17.18 -12.25
N GLY A 546 -17.50 17.72 -11.44
CA GLY A 546 -17.62 19.01 -10.76
C GLY A 546 -16.86 20.14 -11.46
N GLY A 547 -16.40 21.11 -10.68
CA GLY A 547 -15.64 22.26 -11.16
C GLY A 547 -14.44 22.59 -10.27
N THR A 548 -14.04 23.86 -10.31
CA THR A 548 -12.87 24.37 -9.59
C THR A 548 -12.93 24.09 -8.08
N ALA A 549 -14.11 24.16 -7.46
CA ALA A 549 -14.28 23.94 -6.03
C ALA A 549 -13.96 22.50 -5.62
N GLU A 550 -14.44 21.50 -6.36
CA GLU A 550 -14.18 20.09 -6.10
C GLU A 550 -12.71 19.74 -6.34
N ARG A 551 -12.12 20.28 -7.41
CA ARG A 551 -10.67 20.16 -7.67
C ARG A 551 -9.85 20.76 -6.52
N ASP A 552 -10.18 21.97 -6.08
CA ASP A 552 -9.43 22.66 -5.04
C ASP A 552 -9.58 21.96 -3.68
N ALA A 553 -10.74 21.36 -3.41
CA ALA A 553 -10.94 20.52 -2.22
C ALA A 553 -9.99 19.31 -2.21
N TYR A 554 -9.83 18.62 -3.35
CA TYR A 554 -8.86 17.53 -3.49
C TYR A 554 -7.41 18.01 -3.35
N LEU A 555 -7.05 19.12 -4.00
CA LEU A 555 -5.70 19.69 -3.86
C LEU A 555 -5.41 20.13 -2.42
N ASN A 556 -6.40 20.64 -1.68
CA ASN A 556 -6.24 20.98 -0.27
C ASN A 556 -6.03 19.75 0.61
N PHE A 557 -6.59 18.59 0.24
CA PHE A 557 -6.25 17.32 0.88
C PHE A 557 -4.79 16.93 0.64
N LEU A 558 -4.27 17.06 -0.59
CA LEU A 558 -2.84 16.82 -0.83
C LEU A 558 -1.94 17.78 -0.03
N LYS A 559 -2.38 19.02 0.13
CA LYS A 559 -1.67 20.07 0.88
C LYS A 559 -1.77 19.90 2.39
N SER A 560 -2.74 19.15 2.92
CA SER A 560 -2.90 19.00 4.38
C SER A 560 -1.84 18.08 4.99
N GLY A 561 -1.24 17.18 4.20
CA GLY A 561 -0.26 16.25 4.73
C GLY A 561 -0.80 15.46 5.93
N GLY A 562 0.02 15.40 6.97
CA GLY A 562 -0.32 14.86 8.28
C GLY A 562 -0.74 15.89 9.31
N SER A 563 -1.24 17.07 8.91
CA SER A 563 -1.64 18.15 9.83
C SER A 563 -3.02 17.93 10.47
N MET A 564 -3.70 16.82 10.15
CA MET A 564 -4.96 16.39 10.75
C MET A 564 -5.16 14.88 10.52
N PHE A 565 -6.16 14.30 11.17
CA PHE A 565 -6.49 12.89 10.97
C PHE A 565 -7.02 12.60 9.56
N PRO A 566 -6.74 11.41 9.00
CA PRO A 566 -7.05 11.09 7.61
C PRO A 566 -8.54 11.20 7.26
N LEU A 567 -9.44 10.82 8.17
CA LEU A 567 -10.89 10.92 7.92
C LEU A 567 -11.35 12.38 7.83
N ASP A 568 -10.80 13.27 8.67
CA ASP A 568 -11.12 14.70 8.63
C ASP A 568 -10.62 15.34 7.34
N ALA A 569 -9.41 14.97 6.90
CA ALA A 569 -8.83 15.44 5.65
C ALA A 569 -9.69 15.02 4.44
N LEU A 570 -10.10 13.75 4.38
CA LEU A 570 -10.97 13.23 3.31
C LEU A 570 -12.37 13.83 3.33
N LYS A 571 -12.94 14.00 4.53
CA LYS A 571 -14.24 14.65 4.68
C LYS A 571 -14.22 16.08 4.15
N LYS A 572 -13.15 16.84 4.42
CA LYS A 572 -12.93 18.18 3.85
C LYS A 572 -12.75 18.16 2.33
N ALA A 573 -12.13 17.11 1.78
CA ALA A 573 -12.03 16.90 0.33
C ALA A 573 -13.39 16.51 -0.32
N GLY A 574 -14.36 16.07 0.49
CA GLY A 574 -15.69 15.71 0.06
C GLY A 574 -16.00 14.21 0.07
N ALA A 575 -15.15 13.38 0.67
CA ALA A 575 -15.39 11.96 0.89
C ALA A 575 -15.56 11.68 2.40
N ASP A 576 -16.81 11.56 2.86
CA ASP A 576 -17.09 11.19 4.24
C ASP A 576 -16.99 9.67 4.43
N MET A 577 -15.81 9.21 4.82
CA MET A 577 -15.53 7.78 5.01
C MET A 577 -16.14 7.21 6.30
N ALA A 578 -16.79 8.02 7.14
CA ALA A 578 -17.64 7.53 8.23
C ALA A 578 -19.03 7.10 7.75
N SER A 579 -19.39 7.45 6.52
CA SER A 579 -20.62 7.08 5.83
C SER A 579 -20.44 5.82 4.95
N PRO A 580 -21.47 4.99 4.74
CA PRO A 580 -21.44 3.92 3.74
C PRO A 580 -21.44 4.41 2.28
N GLU A 581 -21.73 5.69 2.04
CA GLU A 581 -21.94 6.29 0.71
C GLU A 581 -20.76 6.07 -0.25
N PRO A 582 -19.48 6.36 0.10
CA PRO A 582 -18.35 6.10 -0.81
C PRO A 582 -18.21 4.62 -1.20
N ILE A 583 -18.58 3.71 -0.29
CA ILE A 583 -18.55 2.26 -0.52
C ILE A 583 -19.68 1.87 -1.50
N LEU A 584 -20.89 2.40 -1.30
CA LEU A 584 -22.02 2.20 -2.22
C LEU A 584 -21.75 2.77 -3.62
N GLU A 585 -21.12 3.94 -3.71
CA GLU A 585 -20.70 4.53 -4.98
C GLU A 585 -19.70 3.65 -5.72
N THR A 586 -18.80 3.00 -4.99
CA THR A 586 -17.82 2.06 -5.56
C THR A 586 -18.50 0.81 -6.11
N VAL A 587 -19.47 0.24 -5.38
CA VAL A 587 -20.30 -0.87 -5.86
C VAL A 587 -21.05 -0.47 -7.14
N ALA A 588 -21.67 0.72 -7.16
CA ALA A 588 -22.39 1.22 -8.32
C ALA A 588 -21.47 1.45 -9.52
N HIS A 589 -20.27 1.99 -9.29
CA HIS A 589 -19.25 2.17 -10.30
C HIS A 589 -18.80 0.82 -10.90
N PHE A 590 -18.50 -0.16 -10.03
CA PHE A 590 -18.16 -1.51 -10.46
C PHE A 590 -19.26 -2.13 -11.32
N LYS A 591 -20.53 -2.02 -10.88
CA LYS A 591 -21.67 -2.51 -11.66
C LYS A 591 -21.73 -1.86 -13.05
N ALA A 592 -21.56 -0.54 -13.13
CA ALA A 592 -21.59 0.17 -14.41
C ALA A 592 -20.47 -0.28 -15.36
N LEU A 593 -19.27 -0.55 -14.84
CA LEU A 593 -18.17 -1.12 -15.61
C LEU A 593 -18.52 -2.53 -16.13
N VAL A 594 -19.07 -3.39 -15.26
CA VAL A 594 -19.47 -4.76 -15.61
C VAL A 594 -20.56 -4.77 -16.68
N ASP A 595 -21.59 -3.93 -16.54
CA ASP A 595 -22.66 -3.80 -17.54
C ASP A 595 -22.09 -3.35 -18.89
N ARG A 596 -21.23 -2.31 -18.90
CA ARG A 596 -20.58 -1.80 -20.12
C ARG A 596 -19.68 -2.85 -20.77
N PHE A 597 -18.93 -3.61 -19.96
CA PHE A 597 -18.08 -4.68 -20.44
C PHE A 597 -18.88 -5.81 -21.08
N GLY A 598 -20.00 -6.22 -20.46
CA GLY A 598 -20.90 -7.24 -21.02
C GLY A 598 -21.44 -6.87 -22.41
N VAL A 599 -21.78 -5.60 -22.62
CA VAL A 599 -22.21 -5.08 -23.94
C VAL A 599 -21.07 -5.18 -24.96
N GLN A 600 -19.84 -4.82 -24.58
CA GLN A 600 -18.67 -4.90 -25.47
C GLN A 600 -18.26 -6.34 -25.80
N LEU A 601 -18.47 -7.27 -24.86
CA LEU A 601 -18.06 -8.66 -25.01
C LEU A 601 -19.02 -9.49 -25.87
N SER A 602 -20.31 -9.15 -25.89
CA SER A 602 -21.34 -9.92 -26.60
C SER A 602 -21.05 -10.12 -28.11
N PRO A 603 -20.66 -9.07 -28.88
CA PRO A 603 -20.28 -9.24 -30.28
C PRO A 603 -19.03 -10.12 -30.47
N MET A 604 -18.08 -10.06 -29.54
CA MET A 604 -16.83 -10.83 -29.60
C MET A 604 -17.08 -12.34 -29.37
N LEU A 605 -18.01 -12.66 -28.47
CA LEU A 605 -18.46 -14.05 -28.22
C LEU A 605 -19.09 -14.68 -29.46
N HIS A 606 -19.88 -13.92 -30.22
CA HIS A 606 -20.56 -14.44 -31.43
C HIS A 606 -19.63 -14.62 -32.62
N LYS A 607 -18.58 -13.80 -32.74
CA LYS A 607 -17.65 -13.84 -33.89
C LYS A 607 -16.52 -14.86 -33.73
N LYS A 608 -16.34 -15.44 -32.52
CA LYS A 608 -15.12 -16.19 -32.12
C LYS A 608 -13.82 -15.39 -32.31
N ASP A 609 -13.93 -14.08 -32.53
CA ASP A 609 -12.81 -13.16 -32.70
C ASP A 609 -12.43 -12.62 -31.33
N GLY A 610 -11.21 -12.90 -30.88
CA GLY A 610 -10.60 -12.19 -29.77
C GLY A 610 -10.86 -12.72 -28.36
N ILE A 611 -11.40 -13.93 -28.20
CA ILE A 611 -11.56 -14.64 -26.92
C ILE A 611 -10.78 -15.96 -26.97
N TRP A 612 -10.17 -16.37 -25.86
CA TRP A 612 -9.46 -17.65 -25.79
C TRP A 612 -10.42 -18.81 -26.06
N GLN A 613 -10.13 -19.61 -27.10
CA GLN A 613 -10.88 -20.84 -27.40
C GLN A 613 -10.51 -21.97 -26.43
#